data_AF-A0A7K2Z7N9-F1
#
_entry.id   AF-A0A7K2Z7N9-F1
#
_cell.length_a   1.000
_cell.length_b   1.000
_cell.length_c   1.000
_cell.angle_alpha   90.00
_cell.angle_beta   90.00
_cell.angle_gamma   90.00
#
_symmetry.space_group_name_H-M   'P 1'
#
loop_
_entity.id
_entity.type
_entity.pdbx_description
1 polymer ?
#
loop_
_entity_poly.entity_id
_entity_poly.type
_entity_poly.pdbx_seq_one_letter_code
_entity_poly.pdbx_strand_id
1 'polypeptide(L)'
;MAELVAAGAPELPEGYFYRVSSAMIKGYVRVSIRRARFIGSEQIETTVAALYRYDDELEAVVSGCRTAYRWWQEKEESTELAQRVQALYGDHDPRGGRL
;
A
#
# COMPACT_ATOMS: atom_id res chain seq x y z
N MET A 1 -10.72 0.41 13.50
CA MET A 1 -9.29 0.80 13.52
C MET A 1 -8.56 0.06 14.63
N ALA A 2 -8.94 0.31 15.89
CA ALA A 2 -8.33 -0.30 17.07
C ALA A 2 -8.34 -1.84 17.05
N GLU A 3 -9.43 -2.46 16.59
CA GLU A 3 -9.55 -3.92 16.56
C GLU A 3 -8.55 -4.60 15.60
N LEU A 4 -8.32 -4.02 14.42
CA LEU A 4 -7.36 -4.59 13.46
C LEU A 4 -5.92 -4.46 13.94
N VAL A 5 -5.59 -3.32 14.57
CA VAL A 5 -4.26 -3.10 15.17
C VAL A 5 -4.06 -4.05 16.35
N ALA A 6 -5.05 -4.19 17.22
CA ALA A 6 -5.03 -5.16 18.32
C ALA A 6 -4.88 -6.61 17.82
N ALA A 7 -5.44 -6.94 16.66
CA ALA A 7 -5.27 -8.22 15.98
C ALA A 7 -3.93 -8.38 15.24
N GLY A 8 -3.05 -7.36 15.26
CA GLY A 8 -1.70 -7.42 14.70
C GLY A 8 -1.54 -6.84 13.30
N ALA A 9 -2.48 -6.03 12.82
CA ALA A 9 -2.26 -5.15 11.68
C ALA A 9 -1.30 -4.00 12.06
N PRO A 10 -0.44 -3.53 11.14
CA PRO A 10 0.43 -2.38 11.40
C PRO A 10 -0.37 -1.12 11.75
N GLU A 11 0.19 -0.28 12.61
CA GLU A 11 -0.37 1.06 12.82
C GLU A 11 -0.13 1.95 11.60
N LEU A 12 -1.10 2.80 11.31
CA LEU A 12 -1.02 3.77 10.22
C LEU A 12 -0.78 5.17 10.78
N PRO A 13 -0.10 6.05 10.03
CA PRO A 13 0.05 7.45 10.42
C PRO A 13 -1.30 8.15 10.60
N GLU A 14 -1.29 9.27 11.34
CA GLU A 14 -2.49 10.06 11.57
C GLU A 14 -3.14 10.51 10.24
N GLY A 15 -4.47 10.41 10.18
CA GLY A 15 -5.25 10.71 8.97
C GLY A 15 -5.31 9.56 7.95
N TYR A 16 -4.71 8.40 8.25
CA TYR A 16 -4.81 7.19 7.41
C TYR A 16 -5.63 6.10 8.10
N PHE A 17 -6.28 5.26 7.29
CA PHE A 17 -7.07 4.14 7.78
C PHE A 17 -7.14 2.98 6.78
N TYR A 18 -7.25 1.76 7.31
CA TYR A 18 -7.65 0.58 6.58
C TYR A 18 -9.15 0.61 6.26
N ARG A 19 -9.48 0.27 5.02
CA ARG A 19 -10.83 -0.10 4.58
C ARG A 19 -10.82 -1.55 4.13
N VAL A 20 -11.70 -2.35 4.74
CA VAL A 20 -11.95 -3.72 4.31
C VAL A 20 -13.29 -3.73 3.58
N SER A 21 -13.34 -4.35 2.40
CA SER A 21 -14.57 -4.50 1.63
C SER A 21 -14.59 -5.85 0.92
N SER A 22 -15.77 -6.31 0.52
CA SER A 22 -15.87 -7.49 -0.34
C SER A 22 -15.09 -7.28 -1.65
N ALA A 23 -14.37 -8.31 -2.08
CA ALA A 23 -13.88 -8.36 -3.45
C ALA A 23 -15.02 -8.85 -4.37
N MET A 24 -14.90 -8.58 -5.68
CA MET A 24 -15.86 -9.13 -6.65
C MET A 24 -15.76 -10.66 -6.76
N ILE A 25 -14.66 -11.24 -6.30
CA ILE A 25 -14.39 -12.68 -6.36
C ILE A 25 -14.73 -13.30 -5.00
N LYS A 26 -15.58 -14.34 -5.01
CA LYS A 26 -15.91 -15.10 -3.79
C LYS A 26 -14.64 -15.68 -3.15
N GLY A 27 -14.59 -15.65 -1.82
CA GLY A 27 -13.43 -16.13 -1.06
C GLY A 27 -12.27 -15.13 -1.01
N TYR A 28 -12.49 -13.87 -1.38
CA TYR A 28 -11.50 -12.82 -1.30
C TYR A 28 -12.07 -11.56 -0.64
N VAL A 29 -11.23 -10.86 0.11
CA VAL A 29 -11.52 -9.55 0.69
C VAL A 29 -10.52 -8.54 0.17
N ARG A 30 -11.01 -7.35 -0.17
CA ARG A 30 -10.17 -6.22 -0.53
C ARG A 30 -9.80 -5.46 0.72
N VAL A 31 -8.51 -5.22 0.91
CA VAL A 31 -7.97 -4.37 1.96
C VAL A 31 -7.30 -3.18 1.29
N SER A 32 -7.67 -1.98 1.70
CA SER A 32 -7.09 -0.74 1.16
C SER A 32 -6.60 0.15 2.29
N ILE A 33 -5.45 0.78 2.10
CA ILE A 33 -4.99 1.90 2.92
C ILE A 33 -5.53 3.18 2.28
N ARG A 34 -6.17 4.02 3.08
CA ARG A 34 -6.81 5.25 2.62
C ARG A 34 -6.38 6.43 3.46
N ARG A 35 -6.28 7.61 2.84
CA ARG A 35 -6.07 8.88 3.52
C ARG A 35 -7.39 9.63 3.63
N ALA A 36 -7.75 10.05 4.83
CA ALA A 36 -8.90 10.90 5.09
C ALA A 36 -8.68 12.28 4.46
N ARG A 37 -9.73 12.82 3.82
CA ARG A 37 -9.77 14.18 3.28
C ARG A 37 -10.94 14.93 3.93
N PHE A 38 -10.98 16.25 3.77
CA PHE A 38 -12.11 17.06 4.23
C PHE A 38 -13.45 16.54 3.70
N ILE A 39 -13.47 16.06 2.45
CA ILE A 39 -14.58 15.32 1.87
C ILE A 39 -14.07 14.01 1.30
N GLY A 40 -14.58 12.90 1.83
CA GLY A 40 -14.26 11.56 1.37
C GLY A 40 -12.88 11.05 1.78
N SER A 41 -12.30 10.18 0.95
CA SER A 41 -10.99 9.58 1.20
C SER A 41 -10.31 9.21 -0.10
N GLU A 42 -8.98 9.27 -0.09
CA GLU A 42 -8.12 8.83 -1.19
C GLU A 42 -7.62 7.41 -0.95
N GLN A 43 -7.52 6.61 -2.01
CA GLN A 43 -6.88 5.31 -1.93
C GLN A 43 -5.38 5.46 -2.13
N ILE A 44 -4.59 4.98 -1.17
CA ILE A 44 -3.12 5.02 -1.20
C ILE A 44 -2.60 3.69 -1.72
N GLU A 45 -3.09 2.59 -1.15
CA GLU A 45 -2.71 1.25 -1.54
C GLU A 45 -3.91 0.31 -1.46
N THR A 46 -3.91 -0.75 -2.26
CA THR A 46 -4.90 -1.81 -2.14
C THR A 46 -4.32 -3.17 -2.44
N THR A 47 -4.79 -4.16 -1.70
CA THR A 47 -4.51 -5.56 -1.96
C THR A 47 -5.77 -6.40 -1.79
N VAL A 48 -5.67 -7.67 -2.13
CA VAL A 48 -6.73 -8.65 -1.97
C VAL A 48 -6.18 -9.83 -1.18
N ALA A 49 -6.82 -10.15 -0.06
CA ALA A 49 -6.51 -11.32 0.74
C ALA A 49 -7.47 -12.46 0.39
N ALA A 50 -6.92 -13.67 0.23
CA ALA A 50 -7.67 -14.87 -0.08
C ALA A 50 -8.08 -15.57 1.21
N LEU A 51 -9.38 -15.58 1.51
CA LEU A 51 -9.92 -16.11 2.78
C LEU A 51 -9.65 -17.61 2.93
N TYR A 52 -9.75 -18.39 1.85
CA TYR A 52 -9.55 -19.86 1.89
C TYR A 52 -8.14 -20.32 2.26
N ARG A 53 -7.18 -19.39 2.37
CA ARG A 53 -5.79 -19.70 2.78
C ARG A 53 -5.58 -19.64 4.29
N TYR A 54 -6.62 -19.25 5.03
CA TYR A 54 -6.56 -19.03 6.46
C TYR A 54 -7.74 -19.75 7.12
N ASP A 55 -7.54 -20.19 8.35
CA ASP A 55 -8.58 -20.82 9.14
C ASP A 55 -9.51 -19.77 9.79
N ASP A 56 -9.04 -18.52 9.87
CA ASP A 56 -9.76 -17.37 10.44
C ASP A 56 -9.82 -16.20 9.45
N GLU A 57 -11.01 -15.61 9.32
CA GLU A 57 -11.26 -14.44 8.47
C GLU A 57 -10.48 -13.22 8.96
N LEU A 58 -10.34 -13.05 10.29
CA LEU A 58 -9.60 -11.94 10.86
C LEU A 58 -8.11 -12.05 10.53
N GLU A 59 -7.54 -13.25 10.58
CA GLU A 59 -6.16 -13.50 10.17
C GLU A 59 -5.93 -13.14 8.70
N ALA A 60 -6.86 -13.53 7.81
CA ALA A 60 -6.78 -13.18 6.39
C ALA A 60 -6.79 -11.65 6.18
N VAL A 61 -7.64 -10.93 6.91
CA VAL A 61 -7.70 -9.46 6.84
C VAL A 61 -6.41 -8.83 7.37
N VAL A 62 -5.90 -9.27 8.52
CA VAL A 62 -4.65 -8.77 9.11
C VAL A 62 -3.46 -9.01 8.17
N SER A 63 -3.39 -10.18 7.55
CA SER A 63 -2.38 -10.50 6.53
C SER A 63 -2.49 -9.56 5.32
N GLY A 64 -3.71 -9.25 4.88
CA GLY A 64 -3.98 -8.22 3.87
C GLY A 64 -3.49 -6.84 4.28
N CYS A 65 -3.75 -6.41 5.52
CA CYS A 65 -3.28 -5.13 6.05
C CYS A 65 -1.75 -5.04 6.06
N ARG A 66 -1.05 -6.09 6.50
CA ARG A 66 0.42 -6.18 6.48
C ARG A 66 0.97 -6.09 5.07
N THR A 67 0.35 -6.81 4.13
CA THR A 67 0.75 -6.80 2.72
C THR A 67 0.59 -5.41 2.10
N ALA A 68 -0.57 -4.77 2.30
CA ALA A 68 -0.80 -3.42 1.82
C ALA A 68 0.17 -2.41 2.44
N TYR A 69 0.47 -2.52 3.74
CA TYR A 69 1.40 -1.63 4.40
C TYR A 69 2.83 -1.79 3.86
N ARG A 70 3.29 -3.03 3.70
CA ARG A 70 4.61 -3.32 3.11
C ARG A 70 4.74 -2.71 1.72
N TRP A 71 3.75 -2.90 0.84
CA TRP A 71 3.79 -2.34 -0.51
C TRP A 71 3.77 -0.82 -0.52
N TRP A 72 3.03 -0.20 0.40
CA TRP A 72 3.06 1.25 0.54
C TRP A 72 4.48 1.73 0.92
N GLN A 73 5.12 1.10 1.90
CA GLN A 73 6.50 1.44 2.30
C GLN A 73 7.50 1.24 1.16
N GLU A 74 7.44 0.10 0.46
CA GLU A 74 8.30 -0.18 -0.70
C GLU A 74 8.13 0.87 -1.82
N LYS A 75 6.90 1.38 -2.02
CA LYS A 75 6.62 2.46 -2.99
C LYS A 75 7.19 3.81 -2.55
N GLU A 76 7.11 4.14 -1.26
CA GLU A 76 7.71 5.37 -0.74
C GLU A 76 9.23 5.33 -0.89
N GLU A 77 9.88 4.22 -0.49
CA GLU A 77 11.31 4.01 -0.69
C GLU A 77 11.71 4.10 -2.17
N SER A 78 10.93 3.50 -3.06
CA SER A 78 11.17 3.55 -4.52
C SER A 78 11.01 4.96 -5.07
N THR A 79 10.10 5.77 -4.52
CA THR A 79 9.88 7.16 -4.94
C THR A 79 11.06 8.03 -4.52
N GLU A 80 11.55 7.86 -3.29
CA GLU A 80 12.77 8.51 -2.84
C GLU A 80 13.97 8.11 -3.69
N LEU A 81 14.10 6.82 -4.02
CA LEU A 81 15.16 6.34 -4.91
C LEU A 81 15.06 6.97 -6.29
N ALA A 82 13.87 7.02 -6.88
CA ALA A 82 13.63 7.64 -8.18
C ALA A 82 13.99 9.14 -8.16
N GLN A 83 13.67 9.87 -7.09
CA GLN A 83 14.06 11.27 -6.92
C GLN A 83 15.59 11.43 -6.81
N ARG A 84 16.28 10.53 -6.10
CA ARG A 84 17.75 10.54 -6.02
C ARG A 84 18.40 10.22 -7.37
N VAL A 85 17.84 9.28 -8.12
CA VAL A 85 18.32 8.87 -9.45
C VAL A 85 17.94 9.89 -10.52
N GLN A 86 16.94 10.74 -10.30
CA GLN A 86 16.60 11.83 -11.23
C GLN A 86 17.79 12.78 -11.47
N ALA A 87 18.69 12.95 -10.50
CA ALA A 87 19.94 13.69 -10.68
C ALA A 87 20.90 13.02 -11.70
N LEU A 88 20.69 11.74 -12.00
CA LEU A 88 21.41 10.97 -13.00
C LEU A 88 20.66 10.94 -14.35
N TYR A 89 19.57 11.68 -14.52
CA TYR A 89 18.89 11.75 -15.81
C TYR A 89 19.61 12.72 -16.75
N GLY A 90 19.95 12.24 -17.95
CA GLY A 90 20.68 13.00 -18.97
C GLY A 90 21.42 12.05 -19.91
N ASP A 91 21.89 12.57 -21.04
CA ASP A 91 22.79 11.82 -21.91
C ASP A 91 24.17 11.76 -21.26
N HIS A 92 24.56 10.57 -20.81
CA HIS A 92 25.92 10.31 -20.29
C HIS A 92 26.87 9.92 -21.42
N ASP A 93 26.61 10.37 -22.66
CA ASP A 93 27.52 10.15 -23.77
C ASP A 93 28.73 11.10 -23.66
N PRO A 94 29.96 10.58 -23.43
CA PRO A 94 31.16 11.40 -23.32
C PRO A 94 31.52 12.13 -24.63
N ARG A 95 30.84 11.84 -25.75
CA ARG A 95 31.07 12.50 -27.05
C ARG A 95 30.22 13.74 -27.28
N GLY A 96 29.35 14.12 -26.34
CA GLY A 96 28.61 15.38 -26.37
C GLY A 96 27.65 15.48 -27.55
N GLY A 97 26.51 14.80 -27.47
CA GLY A 97 25.39 15.02 -28.37
C GLY A 97 24.77 16.40 -28.15
N ARG A 98 25.18 17.37 -28.95
CA ARG A 98 24.51 18.67 -29.09
C ARG A 98 23.03 18.44 -29.45
N LEU A 99 22.12 18.98 -28.64
CA LEU A 99 20.86 19.55 -29.13
C LEU A 99 21.07 21.05 -29.36
#